data_AF-A0A933ZIB2-F1
#
_entry.id   AF-A0A933ZIB2-F1
#
_cell.length_a   1.000
_cell.length_b   1.000
_cell.length_c   1.000
_cell.angle_alpha   90.00
_cell.angle_beta   90.00
_cell.angle_gamma   90.00
#
_symmetry.space_group_name_H-M   'P 1'
#
loop_
_entity.id
_entity.type
_entity.pdbx_description
1 polymer ?
#
loop_
_entity_poly.entity_id
_entity_poly.type
_entity_poly.pdbx_seq_one_letter_code
_entity_poly.pdbx_strand_id
1 'polypeptide(L)'
;MTPRTGIGLALAVVIGSWTVPGAAQLRPLPEGAQSWSEMRVAGSEGVLTRNAWSARNGAGRRTSEVQITWLGADLRAAGAATRVHQGDTVLVSTSLRPGVAFVSMVHGGERPSVRMALARKGSQPVRVVDVPRQAGAGFDPVRTVSCATADGFAFLWQEASKTTAGDVKTYFATLREDGSWGQQPAEVAVPWGFGAMQWNGRGYHLALFYDGAAYGQTRLNFVTLSSAGQPEQHPWWISRPEAVGEVQLLATSTGMIAAWRGGTDETALHSTEVRGTGTWGTEAPAPRSHGTIDAGQMFALRLKADGTLDVVRRAQ
;
A
#
# COMPACT_ATOMS: atom_id res chain seq x y z
N MET A 1 64.80 13.99 13.10
CA MET A 1 63.72 14.83 12.55
C MET A 1 63.16 14.12 11.33
N THR A 2 62.04 13.45 11.49
CA THR A 2 61.39 12.61 10.47
C THR A 2 60.00 13.21 10.22
N PRO A 3 59.62 13.53 8.97
CA PRO A 3 58.33 14.14 8.71
C PRO A 3 57.22 13.08 8.74
N ARG A 4 56.11 13.43 9.40
CA ARG A 4 54.85 12.68 9.42
C ARG A 4 54.20 12.77 8.04
N THR A 5 54.04 11.64 7.36
CA THR A 5 53.12 11.48 6.23
C THR A 5 51.72 11.20 6.77
N GLY A 6 50.86 12.22 6.73
CA GLY A 6 49.43 12.06 6.95
C GLY A 6 48.80 11.37 5.75
N ILE A 7 48.22 10.19 5.96
CA ILE A 7 47.38 9.51 4.97
C ILE A 7 46.02 10.20 5.02
N GLY A 8 45.82 11.19 4.14
CA GLY A 8 44.50 11.70 3.81
C GLY A 8 43.80 10.65 2.95
N LEU A 9 42.94 9.83 3.59
CA LEU A 9 42.00 8.98 2.86
C LEU A 9 40.98 9.90 2.17
N ALA A 10 41.17 10.12 0.87
CA ALA A 10 40.16 10.77 0.04
C ALA A 10 38.97 9.80 -0.05
N LEU A 11 37.89 10.13 0.66
CA LEU A 11 36.60 9.45 0.55
C LEU A 11 36.05 9.76 -0.85
N ALA A 12 36.32 8.88 -1.81
CA ALA A 12 35.68 8.91 -3.11
C ALA A 12 34.18 8.61 -2.90
N VAL A 13 33.39 9.68 -2.81
CA VAL A 13 31.93 9.60 -2.91
C VAL A 13 31.65 9.17 -4.35
N VAL A 14 31.48 7.87 -4.55
CA VAL A 14 30.92 7.33 -5.79
C VAL A 14 29.46 7.75 -5.80
N ILE A 15 29.18 8.92 -6.37
CA ILE A 15 27.84 9.31 -6.81
C ILE A 15 27.55 8.46 -8.04
N GLY A 16 27.20 7.19 -7.81
CA GLY A 16 26.65 6.35 -8.84
C GLY A 16 25.32 6.98 -9.26
N SER A 17 25.24 7.44 -10.50
CA SER A 17 23.99 7.76 -11.18
C SER A 17 23.24 6.45 -11.42
N TRP A 18 22.57 5.94 -10.38
CA TRP A 18 21.67 4.81 -10.48
C TRP A 18 20.39 5.30 -11.13
N THR A 19 20.09 4.78 -12.31
CA THR A 19 18.76 4.91 -12.90
C THR A 19 17.77 4.34 -11.88
N VAL A 20 17.05 5.23 -11.18
CA VAL A 20 15.88 4.86 -10.39
C VAL A 20 14.98 4.12 -11.38
N PRO A 21 14.67 2.82 -11.19
CA PRO A 21 13.59 2.23 -11.94
C PRO A 21 12.39 3.10 -11.58
N GLY A 22 11.92 3.89 -12.56
CA GLY A 22 10.78 4.76 -12.34
C GLY A 22 9.58 3.93 -11.89
N ALA A 23 8.41 4.53 -11.80
CA ALA A 23 7.14 3.79 -11.73
C ALA A 23 6.84 2.94 -13.00
N ALA A 24 7.89 2.44 -13.68
CA ALA A 24 7.93 1.53 -14.79
C ALA A 24 7.62 0.11 -14.34
N GLN A 25 6.40 -0.07 -13.83
CA GLN A 25 5.40 -0.96 -14.36
C GLN A 25 4.20 -0.82 -13.43
N LEU A 26 3.42 0.24 -13.68
CA LEU A 26 1.98 0.17 -13.49
C LEU A 26 1.56 -1.20 -13.99
N ARG A 27 1.26 -2.18 -13.13
CA ARG A 27 0.48 -3.33 -13.60
C ARG A 27 -0.83 -2.69 -14.04
N PRO A 28 -1.15 -2.65 -15.35
CA PRO A 28 -2.49 -2.28 -15.75
C PRO A 28 -3.44 -3.18 -14.96
N LEU A 29 -4.65 -2.70 -14.65
CA LEU A 29 -5.70 -3.63 -14.23
C LEU A 29 -5.63 -4.84 -15.17
N PRO A 30 -5.39 -6.06 -14.66
CA PRO A 30 -5.10 -7.20 -15.53
C PRO A 30 -6.17 -7.26 -16.60
N GLU A 31 -5.78 -7.33 -17.88
CA GLU A 31 -6.76 -7.44 -18.94
C GLU A 31 -7.63 -8.67 -18.67
N GLY A 32 -8.93 -8.44 -18.46
CA GLY A 32 -9.88 -9.50 -18.06
C GLY A 32 -10.25 -9.55 -16.56
N ALA A 33 -9.55 -8.84 -15.67
CA ALA A 33 -9.96 -8.77 -14.27
C ALA A 33 -11.34 -8.09 -14.14
N GLN A 34 -12.32 -8.83 -13.61
CA GLN A 34 -13.68 -8.35 -13.38
C GLN A 34 -13.87 -7.80 -11.97
N SER A 35 -13.03 -8.19 -11.03
CA SER A 35 -13.03 -7.63 -9.68
C SER A 35 -11.72 -7.84 -8.96
N TRP A 36 -11.47 -7.02 -7.95
CA TRP A 36 -10.44 -7.18 -6.94
C TRP A 36 -11.08 -7.14 -5.56
N SER A 37 -10.49 -7.84 -4.60
CA SER A 37 -10.95 -7.82 -3.20
C SER A 37 -9.77 -7.83 -2.23
N GLU A 38 -9.96 -7.20 -1.09
CA GLU A 38 -9.00 -7.10 0.01
C GLU A 38 -9.73 -7.30 1.34
N MET A 39 -9.07 -7.95 2.30
CA MET A 39 -9.59 -8.10 3.65
C MET A 39 -8.63 -7.46 4.66
N ARG A 40 -9.17 -6.67 5.59
CA ARG A 40 -8.44 -6.11 6.73
C ARG A 40 -9.11 -6.52 8.03
N VAL A 41 -8.32 -6.75 9.08
CA VAL A 41 -8.80 -7.11 10.43
C VAL A 41 -8.16 -6.19 11.45
N ALA A 42 -8.95 -5.75 12.43
CA ALA A 42 -8.54 -4.95 13.57
C ALA A 42 -9.27 -5.47 14.82
N GLY A 43 -8.54 -6.17 15.69
CA GLY A 43 -9.13 -6.82 16.87
C GLY A 43 -10.14 -7.91 16.48
N SER A 44 -11.38 -7.76 16.93
CA SER A 44 -12.49 -8.67 16.64
C SER A 44 -13.32 -8.28 15.41
N GLU A 45 -12.92 -7.23 14.70
CA GLU A 45 -13.63 -6.71 13.53
C GLU A 45 -12.80 -6.92 12.27
N GLY A 46 -13.50 -7.15 11.15
CA GLY A 46 -12.88 -7.12 9.84
C GLY A 46 -13.69 -6.31 8.85
N VAL A 47 -13.06 -6.00 7.73
CA VAL A 47 -13.74 -5.46 6.56
C VAL A 47 -13.24 -6.19 5.33
N LEU A 48 -14.19 -6.56 4.47
CA LEU A 48 -13.95 -6.99 3.11
C LEU A 48 -14.26 -5.82 2.19
N THR A 49 -13.28 -5.37 1.42
CA THR A 49 -13.49 -4.41 0.34
C THR A 49 -13.52 -5.17 -0.98
N ARG A 50 -14.56 -4.94 -1.79
CA ARG A 50 -14.67 -5.46 -3.15
C ARG A 50 -14.76 -4.30 -4.12
N ASN A 51 -13.91 -4.31 -5.14
CA ASN A 51 -13.97 -3.41 -6.29
C ASN A 51 -14.34 -4.23 -7.52
N ALA A 52 -15.57 -4.08 -8.01
CA ALA A 52 -16.05 -4.75 -9.21
C ALA A 52 -16.01 -3.78 -10.40
N TRP A 53 -15.52 -4.24 -11.55
CA TRP A 53 -15.45 -3.44 -12.77
C TRP A 53 -16.46 -3.93 -13.80
N SER A 54 -17.16 -3.00 -14.45
CA SER A 54 -18.02 -3.33 -15.57
C SER A 54 -17.21 -3.89 -16.75
N ALA A 55 -17.91 -4.57 -17.67
CA ALA A 55 -17.42 -4.74 -19.03
C ALA A 55 -17.16 -3.37 -19.67
N ARG A 56 -16.26 -3.32 -20.67
CA ARG A 56 -16.09 -2.13 -21.49
C ARG A 56 -17.37 -1.88 -22.28
N ASN A 57 -17.87 -0.66 -22.26
CA ASN A 57 -18.97 -0.26 -23.15
C ASN A 57 -18.48 -0.07 -24.59
N GLY A 58 -19.39 0.24 -25.53
CA GLY A 58 -19.05 0.47 -26.94
C GLY A 58 -18.05 1.61 -27.19
N ALA A 59 -17.81 2.48 -26.20
CA ALA A 59 -16.78 3.52 -26.23
C ALA A 59 -15.48 3.11 -25.50
N GLY A 60 -15.33 1.83 -25.13
CA GLY A 60 -14.16 1.31 -24.42
C GLY A 60 -14.07 1.69 -22.93
N ARG A 61 -15.05 2.42 -22.39
CA ARG A 61 -15.07 2.89 -20.98
C ARG A 61 -15.54 1.78 -20.03
N ARG A 62 -14.96 1.74 -18.82
CA ARG A 62 -15.36 0.87 -17.70
C ARG A 62 -15.75 1.70 -16.49
N THR A 63 -16.68 1.18 -15.70
CA THR A 63 -17.02 1.73 -14.38
C THR A 63 -16.57 0.80 -13.26
N SER A 64 -16.36 1.34 -12.07
CA SER A 64 -16.15 0.61 -10.82
C SER A 64 -17.36 0.73 -9.90
N GLU A 65 -17.66 -0.34 -9.17
CA GLU A 65 -18.45 -0.32 -7.95
C GLU A 65 -17.57 -0.82 -6.79
N VAL A 66 -17.38 0.02 -5.77
CA VAL A 66 -16.64 -0.33 -4.56
C VAL A 66 -17.62 -0.52 -3.42
N GLN A 67 -17.55 -1.67 -2.77
CA GLN A 67 -18.36 -2.03 -1.62
C GLN A 67 -17.48 -2.46 -0.47
N ILE A 68 -17.92 -2.18 0.75
CA ILE A 68 -17.35 -2.78 1.96
C ILE A 68 -18.38 -3.67 2.64
N THR A 69 -17.93 -4.81 3.16
CA THR A 69 -18.73 -5.70 4.00
C THR A 69 -18.03 -5.82 5.34
N TRP A 70 -18.71 -5.44 6.42
CA TRP A 70 -18.21 -5.65 7.77
C TRP A 70 -18.17 -7.14 8.08
N LEU A 71 -17.12 -7.58 8.77
CA LEU A 71 -16.92 -8.96 9.17
C LEU A 71 -16.90 -9.08 10.70
N GLY A 72 -17.52 -10.14 11.21
CA GLY A 72 -17.42 -10.54 12.61
C GLY A 72 -16.09 -11.21 12.95
N ALA A 73 -15.93 -11.62 14.20
CA ALA A 73 -14.72 -12.31 14.69
C ALA A 73 -14.46 -13.66 14.00
N ASP A 74 -15.51 -14.28 13.47
CA ASP A 74 -15.49 -15.51 12.67
C ASP A 74 -15.32 -15.27 11.16
N LEU A 75 -15.07 -14.00 10.77
CA LEU A 75 -14.89 -13.54 9.38
C LEU A 75 -16.12 -13.72 8.49
N ARG A 76 -17.30 -13.94 9.09
CA ARG A 76 -18.57 -13.92 8.35
C ARG A 76 -19.10 -12.51 8.23
N ALA A 77 -19.86 -12.26 7.16
CA ALA A 77 -20.48 -10.97 6.94
C ALA A 77 -21.40 -10.59 8.10
N ALA A 78 -21.16 -9.41 8.67
CA ALA A 78 -21.93 -8.81 9.74
C ALA A 78 -22.80 -7.68 9.17
N GLY A 79 -23.89 -8.06 8.51
CA GLY A 79 -24.84 -7.15 7.86
C GLY A 79 -24.63 -7.01 6.35
N ALA A 80 -25.38 -6.08 5.74
CA ALA A 80 -25.34 -5.83 4.32
C ALA A 80 -24.07 -5.08 3.88
N ALA A 81 -23.65 -5.32 2.64
CA ALA A 81 -22.58 -4.55 2.03
C ALA A 81 -22.97 -3.07 1.90
N THR A 82 -22.03 -2.20 2.23
CA THR A 82 -22.14 -0.75 2.10
C THR A 82 -21.45 -0.33 0.80
N ARG A 83 -22.20 0.29 -0.12
CA ARG A 83 -21.63 0.89 -1.32
C ARG A 83 -20.86 2.17 -0.94
N VAL A 84 -19.60 2.22 -1.37
CA VAL A 84 -18.67 3.33 -1.12
C VAL A 84 -18.47 4.18 -2.37
N HIS A 85 -18.48 3.57 -3.54
CA HIS A 85 -18.31 4.27 -4.82
C HIS A 85 -19.05 3.55 -5.94
N GLN A 86 -19.58 4.32 -6.90
CA GLN A 86 -20.11 3.83 -8.16
C GLN A 86 -19.85 4.89 -9.23
N GLY A 87 -19.17 4.51 -10.31
CA GLY A 87 -18.85 5.44 -11.39
C GLY A 87 -17.50 5.14 -12.02
N ASP A 88 -16.63 6.14 -12.14
CA ASP A 88 -15.33 5.99 -12.79
C ASP A 88 -14.50 4.83 -12.24
N THR A 89 -13.67 4.22 -13.09
CA THR A 89 -12.77 3.14 -12.70
C THR A 89 -11.75 3.64 -11.68
N VAL A 90 -11.77 3.09 -10.47
CA VAL A 90 -10.85 3.47 -9.38
C VAL A 90 -9.91 2.33 -9.00
N LEU A 91 -8.69 2.68 -8.60
CA LEU A 91 -7.82 1.83 -7.79
C LEU A 91 -8.03 2.19 -6.33
N VAL A 92 -8.01 1.18 -5.44
CA VAL A 92 -8.37 1.37 -4.03
C VAL A 92 -7.35 0.77 -3.07
N SER A 93 -7.25 1.35 -1.88
CA SER A 93 -6.57 0.75 -0.72
C SER A 93 -7.43 0.95 0.53
N THR A 94 -7.60 -0.11 1.32
CA THR A 94 -8.43 -0.12 2.52
C THR A 94 -7.60 -0.11 3.79
N SER A 95 -8.03 0.71 4.76
CA SER A 95 -7.56 0.68 6.14
C SER A 95 -8.73 0.50 7.10
N LEU A 96 -8.46 -0.09 8.26
CA LEU A 96 -9.48 -0.38 9.25
C LEU A 96 -9.05 0.10 10.63
N ARG A 97 -9.94 0.83 11.29
CA ARG A 97 -9.98 1.06 12.74
C ARG A 97 -11.23 0.39 13.30
N PRO A 98 -11.26 0.07 14.61
CA PRO A 98 -12.49 -0.37 15.25
C PRO A 98 -13.63 0.62 14.93
N GLY A 99 -14.71 0.11 14.35
CA GLY A 99 -15.91 0.87 13.98
C GLY A 99 -15.83 1.74 12.72
N VAL A 100 -14.64 1.94 12.11
CA VAL A 100 -14.48 2.83 10.94
C VAL A 100 -13.55 2.22 9.89
N ALA A 101 -14.06 2.03 8.67
CA ALA A 101 -13.28 1.66 7.50
C ALA A 101 -12.97 2.89 6.64
N PHE A 102 -11.74 2.97 6.16
CA PHE A 102 -11.26 4.02 5.27
C PHE A 102 -10.88 3.40 3.93
N VAL A 103 -11.41 3.96 2.85
CA VAL A 103 -11.10 3.54 1.48
C VAL A 103 -10.52 4.74 0.74
N SER A 104 -9.23 4.65 0.40
CA SER A 104 -8.60 5.60 -0.51
C SER A 104 -8.81 5.16 -1.95
N MET A 105 -9.13 6.10 -2.84
CA MET A 105 -9.52 5.83 -4.22
C MET A 105 -8.84 6.81 -5.17
N VAL A 106 -8.23 6.29 -6.22
CA VAL A 106 -7.60 7.09 -7.28
C VAL A 106 -8.12 6.69 -8.65
N HIS A 107 -8.36 7.68 -9.50
CA HIS A 107 -8.76 7.51 -10.89
C HIS A 107 -7.87 8.39 -11.77
N GLY A 108 -7.25 7.79 -12.79
CA GLY A 108 -6.51 8.49 -13.85
C GLY A 108 -7.34 8.65 -15.13
N GLY A 109 -6.78 9.30 -16.16
CA GLY A 109 -7.41 9.43 -17.48
C GLY A 109 -8.14 10.76 -17.68
N GLU A 110 -9.33 10.72 -18.30
CA GLU A 110 -10.04 11.92 -18.74
C GLU A 110 -10.51 12.82 -17.60
N ARG A 111 -10.86 12.24 -16.43
CA ARG A 111 -11.38 12.97 -15.26
C ARG A 111 -10.62 12.61 -13.98
N PRO A 112 -9.31 12.91 -13.91
CA PRO A 112 -8.49 12.32 -12.88
C PRO A 112 -8.85 12.87 -11.49
N SER A 113 -9.05 11.98 -10.53
CA SER A 113 -9.54 12.30 -9.19
C SER A 113 -8.86 11.47 -8.10
N VAL A 114 -8.77 12.06 -6.91
CA VAL A 114 -8.33 11.40 -5.68
C VAL A 114 -9.45 11.62 -4.67
N ARG A 115 -9.99 10.54 -4.13
CA ARG A 115 -11.14 10.54 -3.22
C ARG A 115 -10.90 9.60 -2.06
N MET A 116 -11.47 9.96 -0.93
CA MET A 116 -11.43 9.16 0.29
C MET A 116 -12.85 8.89 0.74
N ALA A 117 -13.10 7.71 1.29
CA ALA A 117 -14.37 7.38 1.88
C ALA A 117 -14.20 6.83 3.29
N LEU A 118 -14.98 7.37 4.22
CA LEU A 118 -15.09 6.95 5.60
C LEU A 118 -16.45 6.30 5.80
N ALA A 119 -16.44 4.98 6.01
CA ALA A 119 -17.64 4.21 6.27
C ALA A 119 -17.62 3.75 7.73
N ARG A 120 -18.64 4.16 8.49
CA ARG A 120 -18.79 3.76 9.89
C ARG A 120 -19.71 2.57 10.01
N LYS A 121 -19.37 1.64 10.89
CA LYS A 121 -20.17 0.44 11.12
C LYS A 121 -21.59 0.81 11.51
N GLY A 122 -22.58 0.22 10.82
CA GLY A 122 -24.00 0.47 11.07
C GLY A 122 -24.49 1.88 10.73
N SER A 123 -23.69 2.73 10.08
CA SER A 123 -24.08 4.10 9.74
C SER A 123 -24.10 4.33 8.23
N GLN A 124 -25.11 5.06 7.76
CA GLN A 124 -25.21 5.62 6.41
C GLN A 124 -25.63 7.09 6.52
N PRO A 125 -25.23 7.97 5.56
CA PRO A 125 -24.41 7.67 4.38
C PRO A 125 -22.90 7.56 4.69
N VAL A 126 -22.15 6.96 3.75
CA VAL A 126 -20.67 7.01 3.73
C VAL A 126 -20.22 8.46 3.51
N ARG A 127 -19.24 8.93 4.30
CA ARG A 127 -18.67 10.26 4.12
C ARG A 127 -17.57 10.20 3.07
N VAL A 128 -17.74 10.93 1.97
CA VAL A 128 -16.74 11.07 0.90
C VAL A 128 -16.03 12.41 1.04
N VAL A 129 -14.71 12.39 0.88
CA VAL A 129 -13.85 13.58 0.90
C VAL A 129 -13.10 13.63 -0.42
N ASP A 130 -13.32 14.68 -1.20
CA ASP A 130 -12.52 14.97 -2.39
C ASP A 130 -11.16 15.55 -1.97
N VAL A 131 -10.10 15.02 -2.55
CA VAL A 131 -8.73 15.45 -2.26
C VAL A 131 -8.25 16.38 -3.38
N PRO A 132 -7.85 17.62 -3.07
CA PRO A 132 -7.29 18.52 -4.06
C PRO A 132 -6.03 17.93 -4.70
N ARG A 133 -6.03 17.83 -6.03
CA ARG A 133 -4.86 17.39 -6.79
C ARG A 133 -3.88 18.54 -6.96
N GLN A 134 -2.60 18.27 -6.69
CA GLN A 134 -1.55 19.28 -6.70
C GLN A 134 -0.59 19.16 -7.89
N ALA A 135 -0.53 18.00 -8.56
CA ALA A 135 0.43 17.75 -9.64
C ALA A 135 0.13 18.54 -10.93
N GLY A 136 -1.12 18.96 -11.12
CA GLY A 136 -1.61 19.65 -12.32
C GLY A 136 -2.14 18.70 -13.41
N ALA A 137 -2.57 19.28 -14.53
CA ALA A 137 -3.27 18.54 -15.60
C ALA A 137 -2.40 17.51 -16.36
N GLY A 138 -1.07 17.70 -16.34
CA GLY A 138 -0.09 16.84 -17.01
C GLY A 138 0.20 15.51 -16.28
N PHE A 139 -0.43 15.28 -15.13
CA PHE A 139 -0.26 14.07 -14.33
C PHE A 139 -1.61 13.35 -14.14
N ASP A 140 -1.55 12.04 -13.90
CA ASP A 140 -2.70 11.21 -13.54
C ASP A 140 -2.45 10.48 -12.21
N PRO A 141 -3.44 10.42 -11.30
CA PRO A 141 -3.39 9.54 -10.14
C PRO A 141 -3.28 8.08 -10.57
N VAL A 142 -2.28 7.38 -10.06
CA VAL A 142 -1.97 6.00 -10.46
C VAL A 142 -1.90 5.02 -9.30
N ARG A 143 -1.74 5.48 -8.05
CA ARG A 143 -1.61 4.60 -6.90
C ARG A 143 -2.02 5.26 -5.61
N THR A 144 -2.49 4.47 -4.66
CA THR A 144 -2.77 4.91 -3.29
C THR A 144 -2.51 3.80 -2.30
N VAL A 145 -2.02 4.15 -1.11
CA VAL A 145 -1.97 3.28 0.07
C VAL A 145 -2.41 4.05 1.30
N SER A 146 -2.97 3.35 2.26
CA SER A 146 -3.45 3.95 3.51
C SER A 146 -3.10 3.09 4.71
N CYS A 147 -3.09 3.69 5.88
CA CYS A 147 -3.11 2.97 7.15
C CYS A 147 -3.97 3.67 8.20
N ALA A 148 -4.41 2.91 9.20
CA ALA A 148 -4.94 3.47 10.44
C ALA A 148 -3.82 4.12 11.28
N THR A 149 -4.17 5.17 12.02
CA THR A 149 -3.32 5.85 13.02
C THR A 149 -4.11 6.03 14.32
N ALA A 150 -3.49 6.58 15.37
CA ALA A 150 -4.19 6.88 16.63
C ALA A 150 -5.32 7.92 16.46
N ASP A 151 -5.16 8.91 15.57
CA ASP A 151 -6.10 10.04 15.43
C ASP A 151 -7.00 9.98 14.19
N GLY A 152 -6.70 9.07 13.26
CA GLY A 152 -7.58 8.73 12.16
C GLY A 152 -6.86 7.81 11.17
N PHE A 153 -6.63 8.31 9.98
CA PHE A 153 -6.01 7.60 8.87
C PHE A 153 -4.91 8.47 8.24
N ALA A 154 -3.86 7.82 7.78
CA ALA A 154 -2.84 8.41 6.93
C ALA A 154 -2.88 7.72 5.57
N PHE A 155 -2.56 8.46 4.53
CA PHE A 155 -2.53 7.91 3.18
C PHE A 155 -1.54 8.64 2.29
N LEU A 156 -1.07 7.90 1.30
CA LEU A 156 -0.20 8.39 0.24
C LEU A 156 -0.87 8.11 -1.10
N TRP A 157 -0.72 9.01 -2.06
CA TRP A 157 -1.04 8.72 -3.45
C TRP A 157 0.06 9.22 -4.38
N GLN A 158 0.15 8.59 -5.55
CA GLN A 158 1.09 8.95 -6.60
C GLN A 158 0.32 9.48 -7.80
N GLU A 159 0.85 10.56 -8.37
CA GLU A 159 0.44 11.05 -9.68
C GLU A 159 1.64 10.91 -10.64
N ALA A 160 1.45 10.22 -11.76
CA ALA A 160 2.48 9.99 -12.77
C ALA A 160 2.31 10.92 -13.97
N SER A 161 3.42 11.39 -14.53
CA SER A 161 3.42 12.25 -15.72
C SER A 161 2.85 11.50 -16.93
N LYS A 162 2.00 12.19 -17.69
CA LYS A 162 1.42 11.68 -18.94
C LYS A 162 2.43 11.59 -20.07
N THR A 163 3.51 12.35 -19.99
CA THR A 163 4.46 12.54 -21.09
C THR A 163 5.89 12.13 -20.75
N THR A 164 6.24 12.13 -19.46
CA THR A 164 7.60 11.83 -19.01
C THR A 164 7.61 10.51 -18.24
N ALA A 165 8.17 9.46 -18.85
CA ALA A 165 8.27 8.16 -18.21
C ALA A 165 9.09 8.24 -16.92
N GLY A 166 8.56 7.67 -15.83
CA GLY A 166 9.23 7.63 -14.53
C GLY A 166 9.10 8.90 -13.68
N ASP A 167 8.57 10.00 -14.23
CA ASP A 167 8.28 11.21 -13.46
C ASP A 167 6.99 11.01 -12.64
N VAL A 168 7.15 11.00 -11.32
CA VAL A 168 6.08 10.73 -10.35
C VAL A 168 6.17 11.70 -9.20
N LYS A 169 5.01 12.24 -8.82
CA LYS A 169 4.83 13.04 -7.61
C LYS A 169 4.04 12.25 -6.59
N THR A 170 4.53 12.21 -5.36
CA THR A 170 3.87 11.55 -4.25
C THR A 170 3.38 12.58 -3.25
N TYR A 171 2.16 12.40 -2.77
CA TYR A 171 1.58 13.26 -1.76
C TYR A 171 1.16 12.46 -0.54
N PHE A 172 1.33 13.07 0.62
CA PHE A 172 0.95 12.55 1.92
C PHE A 172 -0.11 13.44 2.56
N ALA A 173 -1.08 12.83 3.23
CA ALA A 173 -2.03 13.54 4.07
C ALA A 173 -2.57 12.66 5.19
N THR A 174 -3.21 13.29 6.17
CA THR A 174 -3.95 12.58 7.22
C THR A 174 -5.37 13.12 7.37
N LEU A 175 -6.31 12.22 7.64
CA LEU A 175 -7.72 12.51 7.88
C LEU A 175 -8.12 11.94 9.23
N ARG A 176 -8.83 12.73 10.04
CA ARG A 176 -9.46 12.24 11.28
C ARG A 176 -10.64 11.33 10.95
N GLU A 177 -11.17 10.63 11.94
CA GLU A 177 -12.34 9.75 11.77
C GLU A 177 -13.63 10.49 11.40
N ASP A 178 -13.71 11.79 11.68
CA ASP A 178 -14.76 12.68 11.19
C ASP A 178 -14.54 13.13 9.75
N GLY A 179 -13.34 12.86 9.20
CA GLY A 179 -12.78 13.24 7.91
C GLY A 179 -12.46 14.72 7.76
N SER A 180 -12.26 15.42 8.86
CA SER A 180 -11.48 16.66 8.86
C SER A 180 -10.00 16.34 8.61
N TRP A 181 -9.28 17.29 8.02
CA TRP A 181 -7.84 17.14 7.78
C TRP A 181 -7.06 17.20 9.09
N GLY A 182 -6.26 16.17 9.36
CA GLY A 182 -5.22 16.23 10.38
C GLY A 182 -4.02 17.01 9.85
N GLN A 183 -3.50 16.56 8.72
CA GLN A 183 -2.49 17.21 7.90
C GLN A 183 -3.02 17.33 6.47
N GLN A 184 -2.92 18.53 5.91
CA GLN A 184 -3.30 18.78 4.51
C GLN A 184 -2.36 18.04 3.55
N PRO A 185 -2.85 17.67 2.36
CA PRO A 185 -2.04 17.24 1.22
C PRO A 185 -0.73 18.02 1.07
N ALA A 186 0.40 17.31 1.11
CA ALA A 186 1.72 17.87 0.83
C ALA A 186 2.58 16.86 0.05
N GLU A 187 3.41 17.36 -0.86
CA GLU A 187 4.36 16.52 -1.61
C GLU A 187 5.45 15.96 -0.68
N VAL A 188 5.81 14.69 -0.89
CA VAL A 188 6.87 14.00 -0.14
C VAL A 188 7.81 13.24 -1.08
N ALA A 189 9.07 13.09 -0.69
CA ALA A 189 10.12 12.49 -1.51
C ALA A 189 10.07 10.94 -1.50
N VAL A 190 8.94 10.36 -1.90
CA VAL A 190 8.74 8.90 -1.97
C VAL A 190 8.46 8.51 -3.43
N PRO A 191 9.50 8.34 -4.27
CA PRO A 191 9.31 8.09 -5.71
C PRO A 191 8.98 6.62 -6.04
N TRP A 192 9.11 5.71 -5.06
CA TRP A 192 8.96 4.27 -5.27
C TRP A 192 7.50 3.83 -5.32
N GLY A 193 7.22 2.70 -5.99
CA GLY A 193 5.87 2.15 -6.06
C GLY A 193 5.40 1.53 -4.74
N PHE A 194 4.18 1.86 -4.29
CA PHE A 194 3.64 1.37 -3.02
C PHE A 194 3.03 -0.04 -3.07
N GLY A 195 3.31 -0.85 -2.04
CA GLY A 195 2.59 -2.09 -1.74
C GLY A 195 1.62 -1.94 -0.57
N ALA A 196 2.11 -1.51 0.59
CA ALA A 196 1.31 -1.37 1.79
C ALA A 196 1.91 -0.33 2.74
N MET A 197 1.10 0.17 3.68
CA MET A 197 1.48 1.17 4.67
C MET A 197 0.98 0.76 6.04
N GLN A 198 1.77 1.02 7.09
CA GLN A 198 1.34 0.78 8.48
C GLN A 198 1.94 1.80 9.43
N TRP A 199 1.14 2.28 10.39
CA TRP A 199 1.59 3.12 11.51
C TRP A 199 2.28 2.29 12.58
N ASN A 200 3.44 2.76 13.08
CA ASN A 200 4.25 2.08 14.09
C ASN A 200 4.27 2.79 15.47
N GLY A 201 3.48 3.85 15.64
CA GLY A 201 3.48 4.66 16.87
C GLY A 201 4.34 5.93 16.80
N ARG A 202 5.26 6.05 15.84
CA ARG A 202 6.16 7.22 15.66
C ARG A 202 6.12 7.78 14.23
N GLY A 203 5.92 6.91 13.27
CA GLY A 203 5.93 7.19 11.84
C GLY A 203 5.25 6.06 11.08
N TYR A 204 5.58 5.94 9.80
CA TYR A 204 4.98 4.95 8.92
C TYR A 204 6.03 3.98 8.42
N HIS A 205 5.61 2.76 8.18
CA HIS A 205 6.37 1.81 7.42
C HIS A 205 5.68 1.56 6.10
N LEU A 206 6.44 1.62 5.02
CA LEU A 206 5.98 1.30 3.68
C LEU A 206 6.64 0.04 3.17
N ALA A 207 5.82 -0.88 2.67
CA ALA A 207 6.26 -1.90 1.76
C ALA A 207 6.19 -1.32 0.34
N LEU A 208 7.27 -1.47 -0.41
CA LEU A 208 7.43 -0.91 -1.75
C LEU A 208 7.69 -2.02 -2.76
N PHE A 209 7.14 -1.89 -3.96
CA PHE A 209 7.49 -2.73 -5.08
C PHE A 209 8.70 -2.13 -5.80
N TYR A 210 9.71 -2.96 -6.05
CA TYR A 210 10.88 -2.62 -6.83
C TYR A 210 11.02 -3.58 -8.00
N ASP A 211 10.76 -3.08 -9.20
CA ASP A 211 10.85 -3.84 -10.44
C ASP A 211 12.21 -3.53 -11.08
N GLY A 212 13.23 -4.37 -10.84
CA GLY A 212 14.60 -3.98 -11.16
C GLY A 212 15.60 -5.09 -11.46
N ALA A 213 15.17 -6.24 -11.96
CA ALA A 213 16.12 -7.26 -12.47
C ALA A 213 15.67 -7.98 -13.74
N ALA A 214 14.38 -8.32 -13.88
CA ALA A 214 13.80 -8.95 -15.07
C ALA A 214 12.27 -8.77 -15.11
N TYR A 215 11.66 -8.98 -16.28
CA TYR A 215 10.19 -9.02 -16.40
C TYR A 215 9.61 -10.11 -15.49
N GLY A 216 8.57 -9.77 -14.73
CA GLY A 216 7.94 -10.69 -13.77
C GLY A 216 8.72 -10.91 -12.46
N GLN A 217 9.82 -10.18 -12.24
CA GLN A 217 10.59 -10.22 -11.00
C GLN A 217 10.48 -8.90 -10.24
N THR A 218 9.58 -8.87 -9.25
CA THR A 218 9.43 -7.77 -8.31
C THR A 218 10.14 -8.12 -7.01
N ARG A 219 10.91 -7.18 -6.45
CA ARG A 219 11.39 -7.28 -5.07
C ARG A 219 10.51 -6.43 -4.16
N LEU A 220 10.09 -7.01 -3.04
CA LEU A 220 9.48 -6.24 -1.98
C LEU A 220 10.57 -5.54 -1.18
N ASN A 221 10.39 -4.24 -0.95
CA ASN A 221 11.28 -3.41 -0.16
C ASN A 221 10.58 -2.78 1.02
N PHE A 222 11.36 -2.36 2.00
CA PHE A 222 10.84 -1.63 3.14
C PHE A 222 11.49 -0.28 3.32
N VAL A 223 10.68 0.74 3.62
CA VAL A 223 11.18 2.05 4.06
C VAL A 223 10.39 2.52 5.27
N THR A 224 11.08 3.21 6.18
CA THR A 224 10.44 3.92 7.29
C THR A 224 10.30 5.39 6.91
N LEU A 225 9.13 5.95 7.19
CA LEU A 225 8.84 7.36 7.06
C LEU A 225 8.59 7.96 8.44
N SER A 226 8.91 9.23 8.60
CA SER A 226 8.52 10.04 9.75
C SER A 226 6.99 10.24 9.80
N SER A 227 6.48 10.79 10.90
CA SER A 227 5.06 11.17 11.02
C SER A 227 4.59 12.20 9.99
N ALA A 228 5.52 12.94 9.37
CA ALA A 228 5.23 13.88 8.28
C ALA A 228 5.32 13.24 6.89
N GLY A 229 5.60 11.94 6.80
CA GLY A 229 5.70 11.18 5.54
C GLY A 229 7.06 11.26 4.85
N GLN A 230 8.11 11.78 5.50
CA GLN A 230 9.45 11.89 4.92
C GLN A 230 10.25 10.59 5.13
N PRO A 231 10.96 10.07 4.12
CA PRO A 231 11.83 8.91 4.30
C PRO A 231 12.91 9.15 5.36
N GLU A 232 13.05 8.21 6.30
CA GLU A 232 14.09 8.23 7.33
C GLU A 232 15.31 7.38 6.94
N GLN A 233 15.17 6.56 5.90
CA GLN A 233 16.17 5.62 5.44
C GLN A 233 16.00 5.34 3.93
N HIS A 234 17.01 4.72 3.33
CA HIS A 234 16.85 4.11 2.01
C HIS A 234 16.11 2.77 2.11
N PRO A 235 15.34 2.36 1.08
CA PRO A 235 14.68 1.06 1.09
C PRO A 235 15.66 -0.13 1.22
N TRP A 236 15.18 -1.30 1.63
CA TRP A 236 15.99 -2.51 1.69
C TRP A 236 15.14 -3.75 1.40
N TRP A 237 15.78 -4.83 0.94
CA TRP A 237 15.06 -5.97 0.37
C TRP A 237 14.42 -6.83 1.48
N ILE A 238 13.10 -7.02 1.39
CA ILE A 238 12.32 -7.92 2.24
C ILE A 238 12.20 -9.31 1.60
N SER A 239 12.10 -9.34 0.28
CA SER A 239 11.91 -10.57 -0.49
C SER A 239 13.06 -10.81 -1.45
N ARG A 240 13.19 -12.07 -1.88
CA ARG A 240 13.93 -12.41 -3.10
C ARG A 240 13.16 -11.88 -4.32
N PRO A 241 13.77 -11.80 -5.52
CA PRO A 241 13.02 -11.53 -6.74
C PRO A 241 11.95 -12.61 -6.96
N GLU A 242 10.69 -12.22 -7.01
CA GLU A 242 9.54 -13.11 -7.22
C GLU A 242 8.35 -12.33 -7.78
N ALA A 243 7.27 -13.00 -8.18
CA ALA A 243 6.01 -12.29 -8.43
C ALA A 243 5.39 -11.95 -7.07
N VAL A 244 4.98 -10.69 -6.86
CA VAL A 244 4.32 -10.26 -5.62
C VAL A 244 2.97 -9.65 -5.97
N GLY A 245 1.89 -10.29 -5.49
CA GLY A 245 0.51 -9.92 -5.86
C GLY A 245 -0.20 -9.04 -4.84
N GLU A 246 -0.09 -9.38 -3.56
CA GLU A 246 -0.73 -8.68 -2.45
C GLU A 246 0.25 -8.56 -1.29
N VAL A 247 0.28 -7.40 -0.62
CA VAL A 247 1.13 -7.15 0.54
C VAL A 247 0.29 -6.57 1.66
N GLN A 248 0.50 -7.07 2.88
CA GLN A 248 -0.08 -6.55 4.10
C GLN A 248 1.01 -6.30 5.13
N LEU A 249 0.82 -5.24 5.91
CA LEU A 249 1.70 -4.88 7.01
C LEU A 249 0.91 -4.95 8.32
N LEU A 250 1.54 -5.46 9.37
CA LEU A 250 0.97 -5.54 10.72
C LEU A 250 1.98 -5.03 11.75
N ALA A 251 1.59 -4.01 12.52
CA ALA A 251 2.42 -3.51 13.60
C ALA A 251 2.43 -4.47 14.78
N THR A 252 3.59 -4.63 15.41
CA THR A 252 3.81 -5.41 16.62
C THR A 252 4.42 -4.52 17.71
N SER A 253 4.46 -5.00 18.95
CA SER A 253 5.09 -4.26 20.05
C SER A 253 6.59 -4.03 19.85
N THR A 254 7.25 -4.83 19.00
CA THR A 254 8.70 -4.78 18.78
C THR A 254 9.09 -4.40 17.34
N GLY A 255 8.12 -4.06 16.48
CA GLY A 255 8.39 -3.72 15.10
C GLY A 255 7.19 -3.99 14.19
N MET A 256 7.46 -4.65 13.08
CA MET A 256 6.50 -4.85 12.00
C MET A 256 6.57 -6.28 11.47
N ILE A 257 5.46 -6.77 10.92
CA ILE A 257 5.43 -7.96 10.09
C ILE A 257 4.97 -7.54 8.71
N ALA A 258 5.74 -7.92 7.69
CA ALA A 258 5.31 -7.87 6.30
C ALA A 258 4.87 -9.27 5.88
N ALA A 259 3.66 -9.40 5.35
CA ALA A 259 3.20 -10.63 4.74
C ALA A 259 2.77 -10.36 3.30
N TRP A 260 3.06 -11.29 2.40
CA TRP A 260 2.73 -11.13 1.00
C TRP A 260 2.38 -12.46 0.34
N ARG A 261 1.55 -12.35 -0.68
CA ARG A 261 1.31 -13.38 -1.67
C ARG A 261 2.43 -13.30 -2.72
N GLY A 262 3.22 -14.37 -2.80
CA GLY A 262 4.45 -14.47 -3.59
C GLY A 262 4.58 -15.78 -4.38
N GLY A 263 5.78 -16.07 -4.87
CA GLY A 263 6.10 -17.23 -5.71
C GLY A 263 5.77 -17.06 -7.20
N THR A 264 6.12 -18.05 -8.02
CA THR A 264 6.01 -17.99 -9.50
C THR A 264 4.61 -17.62 -10.01
N ASP A 265 3.56 -18.06 -9.32
CA ASP A 265 2.16 -17.86 -9.71
C ASP A 265 1.33 -17.10 -8.65
N GLU A 266 1.98 -16.38 -7.72
CA GLU A 266 1.29 -15.70 -6.60
C GLU A 266 0.43 -16.66 -5.75
N THR A 267 0.93 -17.89 -5.57
CA THR A 267 0.26 -18.96 -4.82
C THR A 267 0.93 -19.26 -3.49
N ALA A 268 2.07 -18.67 -3.18
CA ALA A 268 2.74 -18.86 -1.89
C ALA A 268 2.42 -17.71 -0.94
N LEU A 269 2.22 -18.01 0.34
CA LEU A 269 2.01 -16.99 1.37
C LEU A 269 3.24 -16.93 2.27
N HIS A 270 3.88 -15.76 2.30
CA HIS A 270 5.11 -15.52 3.03
C HIS A 270 4.94 -14.43 4.08
N SER A 271 5.76 -14.45 5.11
CA SER A 271 5.94 -13.31 6.00
C SER A 271 7.37 -13.16 6.47
N THR A 272 7.79 -11.94 6.77
CA THR A 272 9.02 -11.69 7.52
C THR A 272 8.80 -10.61 8.56
N GLU A 273 9.60 -10.68 9.61
CA GLU A 273 9.63 -9.64 10.62
C GLU A 273 10.57 -8.52 10.19
N VAL A 274 10.10 -7.30 10.39
CA VAL A 274 10.79 -6.08 10.01
C VAL A 274 11.11 -5.32 11.29
N ARG A 275 12.30 -5.60 11.82
CA ARG A 275 12.79 -5.07 13.11
C ARG A 275 13.75 -3.92 12.85
N GLY A 276 13.20 -2.76 12.48
CA GLY A 276 13.94 -1.50 12.37
C GLY A 276 14.39 -1.12 10.96
N THR A 277 15.42 -0.27 10.91
CA THR A 277 15.99 0.32 9.70
C THR A 277 17.03 -0.65 9.10
N GLY A 278 16.77 -1.21 7.93
CA GLY A 278 17.74 -2.06 7.24
C GLY A 278 18.73 -1.24 6.41
N THR A 279 19.82 -1.89 6.00
CA THR A 279 20.80 -1.32 5.06
C THR A 279 20.35 -1.64 3.63
N TRP A 280 20.34 -0.62 2.76
CA TRP A 280 20.05 -0.82 1.34
C TRP A 280 20.93 -1.93 0.75
N GLY A 281 20.36 -2.77 -0.12
CA GLY A 281 21.09 -3.87 -0.74
C GLY A 281 21.17 -5.15 0.10
N THR A 282 20.83 -5.08 1.39
CA THR A 282 20.84 -6.26 2.28
C THR A 282 19.51 -6.99 2.19
N GLU A 283 19.57 -8.31 1.99
CA GLU A 283 18.38 -9.16 2.05
C GLU A 283 17.95 -9.39 3.50
N ALA A 284 16.65 -9.26 3.76
CA ALA A 284 16.03 -9.60 5.02
C ALA A 284 16.27 -11.07 5.40
N PRO A 285 16.06 -11.42 6.69
CA PRO A 285 15.97 -12.81 7.11
C PRO A 285 15.03 -13.61 6.21
N ALA A 286 15.37 -14.88 5.98
CA ALA A 286 14.61 -15.77 5.13
C ALA A 286 13.10 -15.72 5.50
N PRO A 287 12.21 -15.46 4.52
CA PRO A 287 10.78 -15.38 4.79
C PRO A 287 10.25 -16.69 5.38
N ARG A 288 9.36 -16.58 6.36
CA ARG A 288 8.58 -17.70 6.87
C ARG A 288 7.50 -18.04 5.85
N SER A 289 7.38 -19.33 5.51
CA SER A 289 6.27 -19.83 4.70
C SER A 289 5.04 -20.11 5.55
N HIS A 290 3.87 -19.74 5.04
CA HIS A 290 2.55 -20.11 5.56
C HIS A 290 1.84 -21.12 4.64
N GLY A 291 2.54 -21.69 3.66
CA GLY A 291 1.98 -22.61 2.68
C GLY A 291 1.29 -21.90 1.51
N THR A 292 0.49 -22.67 0.76
CA THR A 292 -0.17 -22.21 -0.47
C THR A 292 -1.43 -21.41 -0.16
N ILE A 293 -1.76 -20.45 -1.02
CA ILE A 293 -2.97 -19.64 -1.03
C ILE A 293 -3.54 -19.59 -2.45
N ASP A 294 -4.81 -19.97 -2.62
CA ASP A 294 -5.42 -20.04 -3.95
C ASP A 294 -5.57 -18.66 -4.58
N ALA A 295 -5.59 -18.62 -5.92
CA ALA A 295 -5.91 -17.42 -6.67
C ALA A 295 -7.32 -16.92 -6.26
N GLY A 296 -7.38 -15.72 -5.66
CA GLY A 296 -8.62 -15.13 -5.19
C GLY A 296 -9.04 -15.49 -3.75
N GLN A 297 -8.35 -16.41 -3.06
CA GLN A 297 -8.55 -16.60 -1.62
C GLN A 297 -8.05 -15.36 -0.87
N MET A 298 -8.86 -14.80 0.03
CA MET A 298 -8.48 -13.61 0.76
C MET A 298 -7.74 -13.97 2.05
N PHE A 299 -6.75 -13.16 2.41
CA PHE A 299 -6.11 -13.25 3.72
C PHE A 299 -6.13 -11.90 4.43
N ALA A 300 -5.97 -11.93 5.74
CA ALA A 300 -5.66 -10.74 6.54
C ALA A 300 -4.71 -11.13 7.67
N LEU A 301 -4.07 -10.12 8.24
CA LEU A 301 -3.16 -10.29 9.37
C LEU A 301 -3.85 -9.89 10.67
N ARG A 302 -3.62 -10.68 11.72
CA ARG A 302 -4.05 -10.40 13.10
C ARG A 302 -2.94 -10.79 14.06
N LEU A 303 -2.81 -10.07 15.18
CA LEU A 303 -2.02 -10.56 16.31
C LEU A 303 -2.90 -11.38 17.24
N LYS A 304 -2.40 -12.54 17.66
CA LYS A 304 -2.97 -13.31 18.77
C LYS A 304 -2.66 -12.61 20.09
N ALA A 305 -3.36 -13.02 21.15
CA ALA A 305 -3.14 -12.48 22.49
C ALA A 305 -1.70 -12.68 23.02
N ASP A 306 -1.01 -13.73 22.55
CA ASP A 306 0.40 -14.01 22.85
C ASP A 306 1.39 -13.21 21.99
N GLY A 307 0.90 -12.31 21.13
CA GLY A 307 1.72 -11.49 20.22
C GLY A 307 2.20 -12.21 18.96
N THR A 308 1.81 -13.47 18.75
CA THR A 308 2.17 -14.19 17.52
C THR A 308 1.26 -13.81 16.34
N LEU A 309 1.81 -13.91 15.13
CA LEU A 309 1.06 -13.69 13.89
C LEU A 309 -0.01 -14.76 13.69
N ASP A 310 -1.22 -14.31 13.38
CA ASP A 310 -2.28 -15.10 12.82
C ASP A 310 -2.57 -14.63 11.40
N VAL A 311 -2.43 -15.55 10.43
CA VAL A 311 -2.77 -15.28 9.03
C VAL A 311 -4.12 -15.91 8.77
N VAL A 312 -5.16 -15.10 8.90
CA VAL A 312 -6.53 -15.56 8.73
C VAL A 312 -6.90 -15.63 7.26
N ARG A 313 -7.63 -16.67 6.87
CA ARG A 313 -8.03 -16.91 5.48
C ARG A 313 -9.55 -16.99 5.38
N ARG A 314 -10.09 -16.46 4.27
CA ARG A 314 -11.50 -16.55 3.94
C ARG A 314 -11.66 -17.16 2.56
N ALA A 315 -12.38 -18.28 2.49
CA ALA A 315 -12.86 -18.83 1.23
C ALA A 315 -13.82 -17.82 0.57
N GLN A 316 -13.86 -17.79 -0.76
CA GLN A 316 -14.78 -16.92 -1.50
C GLN A 316 -16.24 -17.24 -1.21
#